data_AF-A0A951N084-F1
#
_entry.id   AF-A0A951N084-F1
#
_cell.length_a   1.000
_cell.length_b   1.000
_cell.length_c   1.000
_cell.angle_alpha   90.00
_cell.angle_beta   90.00
_cell.angle_gamma   90.00
#
_symmetry.space_group_name_H-M   'P 1'
#
loop_
_entity.id
_entity.type
_entity.pdbx_description
1 polymer ?
#
loop_
_entity_poly.entity_id
_entity_poly.type
_entity_poly.pdbx_seq_one_letter_code
_entity_poly.pdbx_strand_id
1 'polypeptide(L)'
;MTKVELLWSMRASEKSEVRALIDALEWSPVSDAIAETAGRLARRFRASHTIIDLADYLIGATAIEHAGVLWTRNVKHFPMFEDLEPPYV
;
A
#
# COMPACT_ATOMS: atom_id res chain seq x y z
N MET A 1 0.56 1.42 2.83
CA MET A 1 0.94 0.61 4.00
C MET A 1 -0.22 -0.29 4.37
N THR A 2 0.07 -1.49 4.86
CA THR A 2 -0.92 -2.51 5.25
C THR A 2 -0.91 -2.75 6.77
N LYS A 3 -2.01 -3.30 7.30
CA LYS A 3 -2.10 -3.69 8.71
C LYS A 3 -1.06 -4.77 9.08
N VAL A 4 -0.73 -5.64 8.13
CA VAL A 4 0.28 -6.69 8.30
C VAL A 4 1.65 -6.08 8.53
N GLU A 5 2.05 -5.09 7.73
CA GLU A 5 3.35 -4.41 7.90
C GLU A 5 3.47 -3.75 9.26
N LEU A 6 2.43 -3.02 9.71
CA LEU A 6 2.43 -2.38 11.04
C LEU A 6 2.60 -3.39 12.18
N LEU A 7 1.89 -4.52 12.11
CA LEU A 7 1.97 -5.56 13.14
C LEU A 7 3.30 -6.32 13.09
N TRP A 8 3.86 -6.52 11.90
CA TRP A 8 5.13 -7.21 11.69
C TRP A 8 6.32 -6.39 12.16
N SER A 9 6.32 -5.07 11.92
CA SER A 9 7.41 -4.18 12.33
C SER A 9 7.36 -3.77 13.79
N MET A 10 6.23 -4.02 14.47
CA MET A 10 5.98 -3.60 15.86
C MET A 10 6.94 -4.28 16.84
N ARG A 11 7.68 -3.48 17.62
CA ARG A 11 8.48 -3.98 18.73
C ARG A 11 7.62 -4.08 20.00
N ALA A 12 8.02 -4.95 20.93
CA ALA A 12 7.28 -5.15 22.17
C ALA A 12 7.06 -3.86 22.98
N SER A 13 8.06 -2.96 22.95
CA SER A 13 8.02 -1.66 23.63
C SER A 13 7.05 -0.64 23.01
N GLU A 14 6.65 -0.84 21.75
CA GLU A 14 5.83 0.10 20.96
C GLU A 14 4.38 -0.39 20.80
N LYS A 15 4.03 -1.49 21.49
CA LYS A 15 2.78 -2.22 21.25
C LYS A 15 1.54 -1.36 21.47
N SER A 16 1.55 -0.51 22.50
CA SER A 16 0.45 0.39 22.82
C SER A 16 0.24 1.44 21.73
N GLU A 17 1.32 2.08 21.30
CA GLU A 17 1.32 3.16 20.33
C GLU A 17 0.91 2.65 18.94
N VAL A 18 1.46 1.53 18.49
CA VAL A 18 1.10 0.92 17.21
C VAL A 18 -0.37 0.48 17.21
N ARG A 19 -0.87 -0.06 18.33
CA ARG A 19 -2.29 -0.42 18.43
C ARG A 19 -3.20 0.79 18.36
N ALA A 20 -2.86 1.87 19.07
CA ALA A 20 -3.62 3.11 19.02
C ALA A 20 -3.67 3.69 17.59
N LEU A 21 -2.55 3.65 16.86
CA LEU A 21 -2.53 4.03 15.43
C LEU A 21 -3.45 3.14 14.60
N ILE A 22 -3.34 1.81 14.76
CA ILE A 22 -4.17 0.85 14.00
C ILE A 22 -5.66 1.09 14.24
N ASP A 23 -6.06 1.38 15.48
CA ASP A 23 -7.45 1.57 15.85
C ASP A 23 -8.00 2.95 15.41
N ALA A 24 -7.11 3.92 15.14
CA ALA A 24 -7.48 5.23 14.61
C ALA A 24 -7.66 5.27 13.08
N LEU A 25 -7.27 4.22 12.37
CA LEU A 25 -7.36 4.14 10.90
C LEU A 25 -8.60 3.37 10.45
N GLU A 26 -9.21 3.84 9.36
CA GLU A 26 -10.21 3.06 8.62
C GLU A 26 -9.50 2.05 7.71
N TRP A 27 -9.80 0.76 7.89
CA TRP A 27 -9.18 -0.32 7.13
C TRP A 27 -10.08 -0.75 5.98
N SER A 28 -9.59 -0.63 4.74
CA SER A 28 -10.26 -1.23 3.58
C SER A 28 -9.92 -2.73 3.48
N PRO A 29 -10.91 -3.64 3.52
CA PRO A 29 -10.69 -5.05 3.24
C PRO A 29 -10.25 -5.27 1.79
N VAL A 30 -9.38 -6.26 1.55
CA VAL A 30 -9.05 -6.67 0.18
C VAL A 30 -10.26 -7.37 -0.43
N SER A 31 -11.00 -6.65 -1.28
CA SER A 31 -12.10 -7.19 -2.07
C SER A 31 -11.59 -7.96 -3.29
N ASP A 32 -12.48 -8.70 -3.93
CA ASP A 32 -12.19 -9.40 -5.19
C ASP A 32 -11.72 -8.42 -6.29
N ALA A 33 -12.39 -7.27 -6.41
CA ALA A 33 -12.00 -6.22 -7.35
C ALA A 33 -10.58 -5.69 -7.09
N ILE A 34 -10.23 -5.44 -5.83
CA ILE A 34 -8.87 -5.02 -5.44
C ILE A 34 -7.84 -6.10 -5.79
N ALA A 35 -8.16 -7.37 -5.50
CA ALA A 35 -7.27 -8.49 -5.79
C ALA A 35 -7.03 -8.67 -7.30
N GLU A 36 -8.09 -8.59 -8.12
CA GLU A 36 -8.02 -8.66 -9.57
C GLU A 36 -7.20 -7.50 -10.16
N THR A 37 -7.43 -6.28 -9.68
CA THR A 37 -6.67 -5.09 -10.11
C THR A 37 -5.20 -5.21 -9.71
N ALA A 38 -4.89 -5.62 -8.48
CA ALA A 38 -3.52 -5.86 -8.03
C ALA A 38 -2.82 -6.92 -8.90
N GLY A 39 -3.52 -8.00 -9.24
CA GLY A 39 -3.01 -9.04 -10.14
C GLY A 39 -2.67 -8.52 -11.54
N ARG A 40 -3.52 -7.65 -12.11
CA ARG A 40 -3.25 -6.98 -13.40
C ARG A 40 -2.02 -6.09 -13.31
N LEU A 41 -1.91 -5.28 -12.25
CA LEU A 41 -0.75 -4.40 -12.02
C LEU A 41 0.53 -5.21 -11.87
N ALA A 42 0.52 -6.27 -11.06
CA ALA A 42 1.66 -7.15 -10.88
C ALA A 42 2.11 -7.80 -12.20
N ARG A 43 1.18 -8.30 -13.02
CA ARG A 43 1.50 -8.85 -14.36
C ARG A 43 2.17 -7.82 -15.25
N ARG A 44 1.74 -6.56 -15.18
CA ARG A 44 2.28 -5.46 -15.99
C ARG A 44 3.67 -5.00 -15.54
N PHE A 45 3.89 -4.84 -14.24
CA PHE A 45 5.08 -4.14 -13.72
C PHE A 45 6.16 -5.03 -13.11
N ARG A 46 5.82 -6.26 -12.65
CA ARG A 46 6.80 -7.10 -11.92
C ARG A 46 8.09 -7.39 -12.69
N ALA A 47 8.01 -7.45 -14.02
CA ALA A 47 9.16 -7.77 -14.87
C ALA A 47 10.11 -6.58 -15.04
N SER A 48 9.58 -5.34 -15.02
CA SER A 48 10.35 -4.11 -15.23
C SER A 48 10.69 -3.38 -13.94
N HIS A 49 9.94 -3.62 -12.85
CA HIS A 49 10.08 -2.94 -11.57
C HIS A 49 10.19 -3.97 -10.44
N THR A 50 11.38 -4.55 -10.31
CA THR A 50 11.67 -5.66 -9.37
C THR A 50 11.65 -5.25 -7.90
N ILE A 51 11.61 -3.95 -7.61
CA ILE A 51 11.57 -3.39 -6.25
C ILE A 51 10.17 -3.36 -5.62
N ILE A 52 9.13 -3.72 -6.38
CA ILE A 52 7.73 -3.62 -5.96
C ILE A 52 7.30 -4.94 -5.30
N ASP A 53 6.80 -4.85 -4.07
CA ASP A 53 6.30 -6.01 -3.34
C ASP A 53 4.82 -6.28 -3.62
N LEU A 54 4.33 -7.47 -3.28
CA LEU A 54 2.92 -7.84 -3.46
C LEU A 54 1.97 -6.88 -2.70
N ALA A 55 2.40 -6.43 -1.52
CA ALA A 55 1.65 -5.46 -0.71
C ALA A 55 1.52 -4.10 -1.41
N ASP A 56 2.56 -3.64 -2.13
CA ASP A 56 2.51 -2.38 -2.88
C ASP A 56 1.49 -2.46 -4.01
N TYR A 57 1.38 -3.59 -4.71
CA TYR A 57 0.32 -3.79 -5.71
C TYR A 57 -1.08 -3.75 -5.10
N LEU A 58 -1.27 -4.32 -3.92
CA LEU A 58 -2.55 -4.25 -3.20
C LEU A 58 -2.87 -2.82 -2.76
N ILE A 59 -1.88 -2.07 -2.27
CA ILE A 59 -2.05 -0.66 -1.88
C ILE A 59 -2.43 0.19 -3.11
N GLY A 60 -1.70 0.04 -4.23
CA GLY A 60 -1.98 0.76 -5.46
C GLY A 60 -3.35 0.41 -6.04
N ALA A 61 -3.72 -0.87 -6.06
CA ALA A 61 -5.04 -1.31 -6.50
C ALA A 61 -6.15 -0.75 -5.60
N THR A 62 -5.96 -0.75 -4.29
CA THR A 62 -6.93 -0.16 -3.34
C THR A 62 -7.16 1.32 -3.64
N ALA A 63 -6.09 2.09 -3.86
CA ALA A 63 -6.23 3.51 -4.20
C ALA A 63 -6.97 3.71 -5.54
N ILE A 64 -6.71 2.88 -6.55
CA ILE A 64 -7.41 2.93 -7.85
C ILE A 64 -8.90 2.62 -7.70
N GLU A 65 -9.25 1.51 -7.05
CA GLU A 65 -10.65 1.06 -6.92
C GLU A 65 -11.51 2.01 -6.09
N HIS A 66 -10.90 2.69 -5.10
CA HIS A 66 -11.58 3.67 -4.27
C HIS A 66 -11.48 5.11 -4.81
N ALA A 67 -10.85 5.34 -5.96
CA ALA A 67 -10.51 6.67 -6.48
C ALA A 67 -9.83 7.57 -5.41
N GLY A 68 -8.99 6.95 -4.57
CA GLY A 68 -8.28 7.61 -3.48
C GLY A 68 -6.96 8.21 -3.94
N VAL A 69 -6.48 9.21 -3.19
CA VAL A 69 -5.14 9.78 -3.38
C VAL A 69 -4.13 8.93 -2.61
N LEU A 70 -3.10 8.44 -3.30
CA LEU A 70 -2.01 7.70 -2.65
C LEU A 70 -0.95 8.67 -2.13
N TRP A 71 -0.69 8.65 -0.82
CA TRP A 71 0.44 9.36 -0.21
C TRP A 71 1.55 8.39 0.15
N THR A 72 2.75 8.62 -0.37
CA THR A 72 3.90 7.75 -0.15
C THR A 72 5.21 8.47 -0.37
N ARG A 73 6.24 8.08 0.39
CA ARG A 73 7.64 8.45 0.10
C ARG A 73 8.31 7.51 -0.90
N ASN A 74 7.76 6.31 -1.07
CA ASN A 74 8.31 5.28 -1.95
C ASN A 74 7.73 5.41 -3.36
N VAL A 75 7.76 6.61 -3.95
CA VAL A 75 7.12 6.91 -5.26
C VAL A 75 7.48 5.87 -6.33
N LYS A 76 8.76 5.48 -6.39
CA LYS A 76 9.28 4.46 -7.31
C LYS A 76 8.64 3.06 -7.20
N HIS A 77 7.93 2.75 -6.09
CA HIS A 77 7.20 1.49 -5.93
C HIS A 77 5.83 1.52 -6.62
N PHE A 78 5.38 2.69 -7.05
CA PHE A 78 4.02 2.89 -7.56
C PHE A 78 4.00 3.46 -8.99
N PRO A 79 4.64 2.79 -9.97
CA PRO A 79 4.72 3.29 -11.36
C PRO A 79 3.36 3.28 -12.10
N MET A 80 2.29 2.80 -11.47
CA MET A 80 0.94 2.84 -12.00
C MET A 80 0.26 4.22 -11.83
N PHE A 81 0.89 5.15 -11.12
CA PHE A 81 0.44 6.54 -10.99
C PHE A 81 1.49 7.45 -11.64
N GLU A 82 1.14 8.08 -12.75
CA GLU A 82 2.08 8.87 -13.57
C GLU A 82 2.53 10.15 -12.85
N ASP A 83 1.61 10.84 -12.17
CA ASP A 83 1.84 12.13 -11.50
C ASP A 83 2.00 12.00 -9.98
N LEU A 84 2.51 10.86 -9.50
CA LEU A 84 2.67 10.63 -8.07
C LEU A 84 3.87 11.38 -7.51
N GLU A 85 3.60 12.34 -6.63
CA GLU A 85 4.63 13.10 -5.92
C GLU A 85 4.67 12.75 -4.42
N PRO A 86 5.84 12.86 -3.76
CA PRO A 86 5.91 12.66 -2.32
C PRO A 86 5.11 13.77 -1.61
N PRO A 87 4.33 13.44 -0.57
CA PRO A 87 3.46 14.41 0.11
C PRO A 87 4.22 15.48 0.93
N TYR A 88 5.52 15.30 1.14
CA TYR A 88 6.40 16.24 1.80
C TYR A 88 7.84 16.02 1.31
N VAL A 89 8.58 17.13 1.15
CA VAL A 89 9.98 17.21 0.71
C VAL A 89 10.96 17.13 1.87
#